data_AF-A0A7Y9EBA0-F1
#
_entry.id   AF-A0A7Y9EBA0-F1
#
_cell.length_a   1.000
_cell.length_b   1.000
_cell.length_c   1.000
_cell.angle_alpha   90.00
_cell.angle_beta   90.00
_cell.angle_gamma   90.00
#
_symmetry.space_group_name_H-M   'P 1'
#
loop_
_entity.id
_entity.type
_entity.pdbx_description
1 polymer ?
#
loop_
_entity_poly.entity_id
_entity_poly.type
_entity_poly.pdbx_seq_one_letter_code
_entity_poly.pdbx_strand_id
1 'polypeptide(L)'
;MIALVAGGAAAGGAVGWFAAPHAWRFLPEQARARRAARLAPRLAVASATAAVWALLAWRIGLVPELPAFLYLGTVGTLLAAVDLAVRRLPDLLVLPSYPIGTGLLMVATLVAAEFWPLVGALAGAVALWAAYAVQRLFAARSIGRGDVKLAGVLGLYLGWLGSGAWLLGLVAGFFFGGLFGIALIALRKATRKTEIPFGPFMLLGALFAIAMS
;
A
#
# COMPACT_ATOMS: atom_id res chain seq x y z
N MET A 1 -4.39 -9.03 23.14
CA MET A 1 -3.40 -8.87 22.05
C MET A 1 -3.33 -10.11 21.15
N ILE A 2 -2.95 -11.30 21.65
CA ILE A 2 -2.82 -12.52 20.82
C ILE A 2 -4.09 -12.84 20.00
N ALA A 3 -5.27 -12.80 20.62
CA ALA A 3 -6.54 -13.06 19.94
C ALA A 3 -6.85 -12.04 18.83
N LEU A 4 -6.48 -10.77 19.01
CA LEU A 4 -6.67 -9.72 18.00
C LEU A 4 -5.77 -9.96 16.78
N VAL A 5 -4.51 -10.33 17.01
CA VAL A 5 -3.55 -10.65 15.95
C VAL A 5 -3.97 -11.90 15.19
N ALA A 6 -4.34 -12.97 15.90
CA ALA A 6 -4.81 -14.21 15.29
C ALA A 6 -6.12 -14.01 14.50
N GLY A 7 -7.08 -13.27 15.08
CA GLY A 7 -8.32 -12.89 14.41
C GLY A 7 -8.08 -12.02 13.18
N GLY A 8 -7.20 -11.02 13.29
CA GLY A 8 -6.77 -10.17 12.17
C GLY A 8 -6.10 -10.98 11.05
N ALA A 9 -5.21 -11.92 11.38
CA ALA A 9 -4.58 -12.81 10.42
C ALA A 9 -5.59 -13.68 9.67
N ALA A 10 -6.51 -14.32 10.40
CA ALA A 10 -7.54 -15.19 9.82
C ALA A 10 -8.50 -14.40 8.93
N ALA A 11 -9.00 -13.26 9.41
CA ALA A 11 -9.87 -12.37 8.65
C ALA A 11 -9.15 -11.81 7.42
N GLY A 12 -7.91 -11.35 7.56
CA GLY A 12 -7.09 -10.84 6.45
C GLY A 12 -6.82 -11.92 5.39
N GLY A 13 -6.57 -13.16 5.80
CA GLY A 13 -6.43 -14.29 4.89
C GLY A 13 -7.70 -14.58 4.09
N ALA A 14 -8.86 -14.59 4.76
CA ALA A 14 -10.15 -14.75 4.10
C ALA A 14 -10.44 -13.59 3.12
N VAL A 15 -10.23 -12.35 3.56
CA VAL A 15 -10.40 -11.15 2.72
C VAL A 15 -9.49 -11.22 1.50
N GLY A 16 -8.19 -11.50 1.67
CA GLY A 16 -7.25 -11.64 0.57
C GLY A 16 -7.62 -12.77 -0.39
N TRP A 17 -8.12 -13.89 0.11
CA TRP A 17 -8.61 -15.01 -0.71
C TRP A 17 -9.79 -14.60 -1.60
N PHE A 18 -10.77 -13.86 -1.07
CA PHE A 18 -11.93 -13.41 -1.84
C PHE A 18 -11.64 -12.18 -2.71
N ALA A 19 -10.70 -11.33 -2.31
CA ALA A 19 -10.35 -10.13 -3.04
C ALA A 19 -9.39 -10.39 -4.22
N ALA A 20 -8.55 -11.43 -4.16
CA ALA A 20 -7.59 -11.78 -5.22
C ALA A 20 -8.22 -11.89 -6.63
N PRO A 21 -9.41 -12.51 -6.82
CA PRO A 21 -10.12 -12.49 -8.11
C PRO A 21 -10.43 -11.10 -8.67
N HIS A 22 -10.65 -10.10 -7.82
CA HIS A 22 -10.91 -8.73 -8.27
C HIS A 22 -9.65 -8.08 -8.84
N ALA A 23 -8.48 -8.36 -8.24
CA ALA A 23 -7.20 -7.90 -8.77
C ALA A 23 -6.91 -8.44 -10.19
N TRP A 24 -7.31 -9.69 -10.49
CA TRP A 24 -7.07 -10.28 -11.80
C TRP A 24 -7.90 -9.67 -12.93
N ARG A 25 -8.97 -8.91 -12.61
CA ARG A 25 -9.77 -8.20 -13.61
C ARG A 25 -8.99 -7.09 -14.32
N PHE A 26 -7.91 -6.61 -13.69
CA PHE A 26 -7.02 -5.58 -14.25
C PHE A 26 -5.86 -6.16 -15.06
N LEU A 27 -5.78 -7.49 -15.18
CA LEU A 27 -4.75 -8.17 -15.97
C LEU A 27 -5.23 -8.40 -17.40
N PRO A 28 -4.32 -8.40 -18.40
CA PRO A 28 -4.62 -8.89 -19.74
C PRO A 28 -5.20 -10.30 -19.69
N GLU A 29 -6.08 -10.63 -20.63
CA GLU A 29 -6.84 -11.89 -20.66
C GLU A 29 -5.95 -13.13 -20.49
N GLN A 30 -4.82 -13.18 -21.19
CA GLN A 30 -3.86 -14.27 -21.08
C GLN A 30 -3.25 -14.41 -19.68
N ALA A 31 -2.92 -13.29 -19.03
CA ALA A 31 -2.35 -13.28 -17.68
C ALA A 31 -3.42 -13.62 -16.62
N ARG A 32 -4.65 -13.13 -16.82
CA ARG A 32 -5.82 -13.47 -16.01
C ARG A 32 -6.10 -14.98 -16.07
N ALA A 33 -6.14 -15.57 -17.26
CA ALA A 33 -6.36 -17.02 -17.43
C ALA A 33 -5.28 -17.85 -16.72
N ARG A 34 -4.00 -17.49 -16.88
CA ARG A 34 -2.88 -18.17 -16.19
C ARG A 34 -2.98 -18.08 -14.66
N ARG A 35 -3.37 -16.93 -14.12
CA ARG A 35 -3.53 -16.77 -12.66
C ARG A 35 -4.77 -17.48 -12.14
N ALA A 36 -5.89 -17.44 -12.86
CA ALA A 36 -7.11 -18.13 -12.48
C ALA A 36 -6.94 -19.67 -12.49
N ALA A 37 -6.11 -20.19 -13.38
CA ALA A 37 -5.80 -21.62 -13.46
C ALA A 37 -4.91 -22.13 -12.32
N ARG A 38 -4.33 -21.26 -11.47
CA ARG A 38 -3.38 -21.63 -10.41
C ARG A 38 -3.84 -21.12 -9.06
N LEU A 39 -3.74 -21.97 -8.03
CA LEU A 39 -4.01 -21.57 -6.65
C LEU A 39 -2.90 -20.69 -6.05
N ALA A 40 -1.65 -20.92 -6.46
CA ALA A 40 -0.47 -20.23 -5.93
C ALA A 40 -0.58 -18.69 -5.87
N PRO A 41 -0.99 -17.95 -6.94
CA PRO A 41 -1.15 -16.50 -6.86
C PRO A 41 -2.26 -16.06 -5.90
N ARG A 42 -3.32 -16.86 -5.77
CA ARG A 42 -4.42 -16.58 -4.82
C ARG A 42 -3.96 -16.77 -3.38
N LEU A 43 -3.25 -17.85 -3.11
CA LEU A 43 -2.63 -18.12 -1.82
C LEU A 43 -1.60 -17.05 -1.46
N ALA A 44 -0.78 -16.61 -2.42
CA ALA A 44 0.19 -15.55 -2.18
C ALA A 44 -0.47 -14.24 -1.72
N VAL A 45 -1.56 -13.82 -2.37
CA VAL A 45 -2.32 -12.62 -1.95
C VAL A 45 -2.96 -12.88 -0.58
N ALA A 46 -3.64 -14.01 -0.37
CA ALA A 46 -4.25 -14.34 0.91
C ALA A 46 -3.25 -14.32 2.07
N SER A 47 -2.10 -14.97 1.91
CA SER A 47 -1.03 -15.00 2.92
C SER A 47 -0.42 -13.61 3.15
N ALA A 48 -0.23 -12.81 2.10
CA ALA A 48 0.25 -11.45 2.23
C ALA A 48 -0.76 -10.57 3.00
N THR A 49 -2.05 -10.63 2.65
CA THR A 49 -3.10 -9.88 3.35
C THR A 49 -3.24 -10.33 4.80
N ALA A 50 -3.15 -11.63 5.08
CA ALA A 50 -3.13 -12.17 6.45
C ALA A 50 -1.96 -11.60 7.26
N ALA A 51 -0.74 -11.64 6.72
CA ALA A 51 0.44 -11.11 7.40
C ALA A 51 0.36 -9.61 7.64
N VAL A 52 -0.12 -8.85 6.65
CA VAL A 52 -0.31 -7.40 6.78
C VAL A 52 -1.36 -7.07 7.85
N TRP A 53 -2.51 -7.75 7.84
CA TRP A 53 -3.55 -7.53 8.86
C TRP A 53 -3.07 -7.92 10.25
N ALA A 54 -2.33 -9.03 10.38
CA ALA A 54 -1.74 -9.45 11.66
C ALA A 54 -0.78 -8.37 12.20
N LEU A 55 0.10 -7.85 11.35
CA LEU A 55 1.06 -6.81 11.70
C LEU A 55 0.35 -5.51 12.12
N LEU A 56 -0.64 -5.06 11.35
CA LEU A 56 -1.40 -3.85 11.64
C LEU A 56 -2.21 -4.01 12.94
N ALA A 57 -2.88 -5.14 13.13
CA ALA A 57 -3.62 -5.44 14.35
C ALA A 57 -2.72 -5.51 15.59
N TRP A 58 -1.50 -6.05 15.44
CA TRP A 58 -0.50 -6.06 16.51
C TRP A 58 -0.01 -4.66 16.85
N ARG A 59 0.29 -3.85 15.83
CA ARG A 59 0.95 -2.56 16.02
C ARG A 59 0.02 -1.44 16.44
N ILE A 60 -1.18 -1.39 15.86
CA ILE A 60 -2.17 -0.34 16.06
C ILE A 60 -3.08 -0.70 17.26
N GLY A 61 -3.35 -1.99 17.46
CA GLY A 61 -4.29 -2.43 18.49
C GLY A 61 -5.75 -2.18 18.11
N LEU A 62 -6.65 -2.42 19.06
CA LEU A 62 -8.09 -2.27 18.85
C LEU A 62 -8.53 -0.83 19.14
N VAL A 63 -8.31 0.04 18.17
CA VAL A 63 -8.64 1.48 18.22
C VAL A 63 -9.48 1.89 17.00
N PRO A 64 -10.21 3.03 17.05
CA PRO A 64 -11.15 3.44 16.01
C PRO A 64 -10.57 3.57 14.60
N GLU A 65 -9.27 3.86 14.47
CA GLU A 65 -8.56 4.01 13.21
C GLU A 65 -8.14 2.67 12.58
N LEU A 66 -8.12 1.57 13.34
CA LEU A 66 -7.71 0.25 12.85
C LEU A 66 -8.42 -0.17 11.54
N PRO A 67 -9.75 0.00 11.37
CA PRO A 67 -10.44 -0.34 10.13
C PRO A 67 -9.88 0.38 8.90
N ALA A 68 -9.43 1.64 9.05
CA ALA A 68 -8.81 2.40 7.97
C ALA A 68 -7.50 1.74 7.53
N PHE A 69 -6.65 1.34 8.47
CA PHE A 69 -5.38 0.68 8.17
C PHE A 69 -5.58 -0.73 7.61
N LEU A 70 -6.56 -1.50 8.09
CA LEU A 70 -6.88 -2.81 7.50
C LEU A 70 -7.41 -2.69 6.07
N TYR A 71 -8.19 -1.64 5.77
CA TYR A 71 -8.58 -1.30 4.41
C TYR A 71 -7.36 -0.99 3.54
N LEU A 72 -6.44 -0.12 4.01
CA LEU A 72 -5.19 0.16 3.31
C LEU A 72 -4.37 -1.11 3.07
N GLY A 73 -4.23 -1.99 4.06
CA GLY A 73 -3.50 -3.25 3.93
C GLY A 73 -4.11 -4.17 2.86
N THR A 74 -5.44 -4.21 2.80
CA THR A 74 -6.16 -4.99 1.78
C THR A 74 -5.93 -4.42 0.39
N VAL A 75 -6.21 -3.14 0.17
CA VAL A 75 -6.05 -2.50 -1.15
C VAL A 75 -4.58 -2.51 -1.56
N GLY A 76 -3.67 -2.25 -0.64
CA GLY A 76 -2.23 -2.29 -0.84
C GLY A 76 -1.74 -3.66 -1.33
N THR A 77 -2.14 -4.76 -0.69
CA THR A 77 -1.76 -6.10 -1.14
C THR A 77 -2.29 -6.43 -2.55
N LEU A 78 -3.51 -6.00 -2.88
CA LEU A 78 -4.06 -6.15 -4.23
C LEU A 78 -3.30 -5.30 -5.26
N LEU A 79 -3.03 -4.03 -4.94
CA LEU A 79 -2.27 -3.11 -5.79
C LEU A 79 -0.86 -3.65 -6.05
N ALA A 80 -0.16 -4.14 -5.03
CA ALA A 80 1.14 -4.77 -5.18
C ALA A 80 1.07 -6.00 -6.09
N ALA A 81 0.04 -6.84 -5.94
CA ALA A 81 -0.12 -8.03 -6.76
C ALA A 81 -0.43 -7.74 -8.24
N VAL A 82 -1.13 -6.64 -8.53
CA VAL A 82 -1.37 -6.14 -9.89
C VAL A 82 -0.11 -5.47 -10.45
N ASP A 83 0.55 -4.63 -9.66
CA ASP A 83 1.74 -3.90 -10.11
C ASP A 83 2.91 -4.86 -10.42
N LEU A 84 3.12 -5.90 -9.61
CA LEU A 84 4.08 -6.97 -9.90
C LEU A 84 3.75 -7.76 -11.18
N ALA A 85 2.47 -7.80 -11.59
CA ALA A 85 2.04 -8.54 -12.76
C ALA A 85 2.17 -7.73 -14.05
N VAL A 86 1.77 -6.46 -14.02
CA VAL A 86 1.56 -5.64 -15.21
C VAL A 86 2.12 -4.22 -15.11
N ARG A 87 2.80 -3.87 -13.99
CA ARG A 87 3.43 -2.56 -13.74
C ARG A 87 2.46 -1.39 -13.91
N ARG A 88 1.24 -1.58 -13.39
CA ARG A 88 0.16 -0.60 -13.45
C ARG A 88 -0.62 -0.63 -12.14
N LEU A 89 -0.92 0.55 -11.64
CA LEU A 89 -1.81 0.75 -10.50
C LEU A 89 -3.18 1.20 -11.03
N PRO A 90 -4.23 0.36 -10.92
CA PRO A 90 -5.55 0.68 -11.45
C PRO A 90 -6.24 1.79 -10.65
N ASP A 91 -6.70 2.83 -11.35
CA ASP A 91 -7.42 3.96 -10.76
C ASP A 91 -8.68 3.53 -10.00
N LEU A 92 -9.33 2.44 -10.42
CA LEU A 92 -10.49 1.85 -9.76
C LEU A 92 -10.21 1.31 -8.35
N LEU A 93 -8.94 1.12 -7.97
CA LEU A 93 -8.55 0.79 -6.61
C LEU A 93 -7.99 2.02 -5.88
N VAL A 94 -7.18 2.83 -6.56
CA VAL A 94 -6.50 3.96 -5.92
C VAL A 94 -7.44 5.13 -5.64
N LEU A 95 -8.29 5.53 -6.60
CA LEU A 95 -9.14 6.73 -6.44
C LEU A 95 -10.20 6.56 -5.36
N PRO A 96 -10.92 5.42 -5.25
CA PRO A 96 -11.86 5.21 -4.14
C PRO A 96 -11.18 5.19 -2.77
N SER A 97 -9.88 4.91 -2.70
CA SER A 97 -9.15 4.86 -1.43
C SER A 97 -9.04 6.22 -0.74
N TYR A 98 -9.14 7.33 -1.49
CA TYR A 98 -9.16 8.67 -0.91
C TYR A 98 -10.43 8.92 -0.06
N PRO A 99 -11.66 8.89 -0.62
CA PRO A 99 -12.85 9.13 0.19
C PRO A 99 -13.09 8.03 1.23
N ILE A 100 -12.77 6.76 0.92
CA ILE A 100 -12.95 5.66 1.89
C ILE A 100 -11.97 5.82 3.06
N GLY A 101 -10.68 6.04 2.77
CA GLY A 101 -9.66 6.22 3.81
C GLY A 101 -9.97 7.45 4.67
N THR A 102 -10.25 8.60 4.04
CA THR A 102 -10.61 9.81 4.78
C THR A 102 -11.89 9.63 5.59
N GLY A 103 -12.90 8.95 5.05
CA GLY A 103 -14.15 8.68 5.77
C GLY A 103 -13.94 7.80 7.00
N LEU A 104 -13.14 6.73 6.89
CA LEU A 104 -12.81 5.87 8.03
C LEU A 104 -11.99 6.61 9.10
N LEU A 105 -11.01 7.41 8.70
CA LEU A 105 -10.24 8.25 9.61
C LEU A 105 -11.08 9.36 10.25
N MET A 106 -12.05 9.92 9.50
CA MET A 106 -13.00 10.89 10.04
C MET A 106 -13.88 10.26 11.12
N VAL A 107 -14.39 9.05 10.89
CA VAL A 107 -15.13 8.29 11.93
C VAL A 107 -14.24 8.08 13.16
N ALA A 108 -12.96 7.73 12.98
CA ALA A 108 -12.02 7.58 14.08
C ALA A 108 -11.84 8.90 14.87
N THR A 109 -11.68 10.03 14.19
CA THR A 109 -11.63 11.37 14.81
C THR A 109 -12.90 11.68 15.60
N LEU A 110 -14.08 11.37 15.06
CA LEU A 110 -15.36 11.64 15.74
C LEU A 110 -15.52 10.81 17.02
N VAL A 111 -15.03 9.56 17.00
CA VAL A 111 -15.06 8.67 18.18
C VAL A 111 -14.04 9.08 19.23
N ALA A 112 -12.83 9.46 18.82
CA ALA A 112 -11.74 9.86 19.72
C ALA A 112 -11.84 11.31 20.20
N ALA A 113 -12.67 12.15 19.56
CA ALA A 113 -12.75 13.59 19.75
C ALA A 113 -11.41 14.34 19.50
N GLU A 114 -10.55 13.80 18.63
CA GLU A 114 -9.26 14.38 18.28
C GLU A 114 -9.17 14.75 16.78
N PHE A 115 -9.03 16.05 16.51
CA PHE A 115 -9.06 16.59 15.14
C PHE A 115 -7.68 16.72 14.48
N TRP A 116 -6.61 16.87 15.28
CA TRP A 116 -5.26 17.08 14.75
C TRP A 116 -4.74 15.94 13.87
N PRO A 117 -4.98 14.65 14.19
CA PRO A 117 -4.57 13.54 13.32
C PRO A 117 -5.19 13.63 11.92
N LEU A 118 -6.46 14.06 11.80
CA LEU A 118 -7.11 14.24 10.50
C LEU A 118 -6.49 15.37 9.68
N VAL A 119 -6.11 16.48 10.33
CA VAL A 119 -5.37 17.57 9.67
C VAL A 119 -4.01 17.06 9.18
N GLY A 120 -3.29 16.32 10.02
CA GLY A 120 -2.04 15.66 9.65
C GLY A 120 -2.20 14.71 8.46
N ALA A 121 -3.29 13.93 8.43
CA ALA A 121 -3.61 13.03 7.33
C ALA A 121 -3.82 13.80 6.01
N LEU A 122 -4.67 14.83 6.01
CA LEU A 122 -4.95 15.61 4.80
C LEU A 122 -3.70 16.35 4.31
N ALA A 123 -2.94 16.96 5.23
CA ALA A 123 -1.67 17.61 4.90
C ALA A 123 -0.65 16.62 4.36
N GLY A 124 -0.51 15.44 4.99
CA GLY A 124 0.38 14.37 4.57
C GLY A 124 0.02 13.82 3.19
N ALA A 125 -1.27 13.69 2.88
CA ALA A 125 -1.76 13.28 1.57
C ALA A 125 -1.34 14.25 0.48
N VAL A 126 -1.59 15.56 0.68
CA VAL A 126 -1.22 16.61 -0.26
C VAL A 126 0.30 16.68 -0.42
N ALA A 127 1.05 16.66 0.69
CA ALA A 127 2.50 16.77 0.68
C ALA A 127 3.15 15.60 -0.07
N LEU A 128 2.73 14.35 0.20
CA LEU A 128 3.35 13.18 -0.42
C LEU A 128 2.96 13.06 -1.90
N TRP A 129 1.72 13.37 -2.23
CA TRP A 129 1.29 13.49 -3.63
C TRP A 129 2.11 14.55 -4.37
N ALA A 130 2.28 15.73 -3.79
CA ALA A 130 3.03 16.83 -4.39
C ALA A 130 4.51 16.47 -4.57
N ALA A 131 5.14 15.83 -3.56
CA ALA A 131 6.51 15.36 -3.65
C ALA A 131 6.70 14.41 -4.86
N TYR A 132 5.83 13.41 -5.00
CA TYR A 132 5.88 12.47 -6.12
C TYR A 132 5.51 13.12 -7.46
N ALA A 133 4.58 14.08 -7.47
CA ALA A 133 4.21 14.84 -8.65
C ALA A 133 5.40 15.66 -9.16
N VAL A 134 6.11 16.34 -8.27
CA VAL A 134 7.33 17.11 -8.59
C VAL A 134 8.42 16.18 -9.13
N GLN A 135 8.68 15.05 -8.46
CA GLN A 135 9.65 14.08 -8.97
C GLN A 135 9.28 13.55 -10.35
N ARG A 136 7.98 13.33 -10.62
CA ARG A 136 7.50 12.93 -11.94
C ARG A 136 7.75 13.99 -13.01
N LEU A 137 7.76 15.29 -12.68
CA LEU A 137 8.10 16.34 -13.65
C LEU A 137 9.55 16.21 -14.14
N PHE A 138 10.48 15.86 -13.25
CA PHE A 138 11.90 15.71 -13.58
C PHE A 138 12.27 14.31 -14.09
N ALA A 139 11.57 13.27 -13.61
CA ALA A 139 11.87 11.86 -13.86
C ALA A 139 10.63 11.10 -14.36
N ALA A 140 9.94 11.65 -15.36
CA ALA A 140 8.68 11.12 -15.89
C ALA A 140 8.74 9.66 -16.38
N ARG A 141 9.93 9.19 -16.78
CA ARG A 141 10.18 7.79 -17.18
C ARG A 141 10.38 6.84 -16.01
N SER A 142 10.73 7.35 -14.82
CA SER A 142 10.99 6.52 -13.64
C SER A 142 9.77 6.36 -12.73
N ILE A 143 8.86 7.35 -12.72
CA ILE A 143 7.73 7.39 -11.79
C ILE A 143 6.43 7.39 -12.59
N GLY A 144 5.61 6.36 -12.37
CA GLY A 144 4.32 6.21 -13.02
C GLY A 144 3.30 7.20 -12.51
N ARG A 145 2.28 7.52 -13.34
CA ARG A 145 1.13 8.33 -12.88
C ARG A 145 0.36 7.66 -11.73
N GLY A 146 0.35 6.33 -11.71
CA GLY A 146 -0.25 5.55 -10.64
C GLY A 146 0.47 5.73 -9.30
N ASP A 147 1.81 5.80 -9.34
CA ASP A 147 2.63 5.97 -8.14
C ASP A 147 2.35 7.31 -7.46
N VAL A 148 2.20 8.39 -8.24
CA VAL A 148 1.83 9.71 -7.71
C VAL A 148 0.47 9.69 -6.99
N LYS A 149 -0.52 8.98 -7.55
CA LYS A 149 -1.84 8.83 -6.91
C LYS A 149 -1.75 7.98 -5.65
N LEU A 150 -1.01 6.87 -5.70
CA LEU A 150 -0.78 6.03 -4.54
C LEU A 150 -0.04 6.79 -3.44
N ALA A 151 0.92 7.65 -3.78
CA ALA A 151 1.65 8.50 -2.85
C ALA A 151 0.70 9.37 -2.01
N GLY A 152 -0.34 9.96 -2.63
CA GLY A 152 -1.32 10.73 -1.87
C GLY A 152 -2.15 9.87 -0.92
N VAL A 153 -2.55 8.66 -1.34
CA VAL A 153 -3.22 7.70 -0.44
C VAL A 153 -2.31 7.32 0.73
N LEU A 154 -1.05 6.96 0.48
CA LEU A 154 -0.11 6.62 1.56
C LEU A 154 0.18 7.81 2.47
N GLY A 155 0.27 9.01 1.90
CA GLY A 155 0.47 10.25 2.64
C GLY A 155 -0.68 10.54 3.60
N LEU A 156 -1.90 10.13 3.26
CA LEU A 156 -3.07 10.22 4.15
C LEU A 156 -2.84 9.43 5.44
N TYR A 157 -2.49 8.14 5.32
CA TYR A 157 -2.31 7.26 6.48
C TYR A 157 -1.03 7.57 7.26
N LEU A 158 0.06 7.91 6.58
CA LEU A 158 1.30 8.25 7.26
C LEU A 158 1.22 9.63 7.92
N GLY A 159 0.51 10.58 7.31
CA GLY A 159 0.25 11.90 7.89
C GLY A 159 -0.62 11.82 9.14
N TRP A 160 -1.58 10.88 9.19
CA TRP A 160 -2.36 10.58 10.39
C TRP A 160 -1.48 10.19 11.58
N LEU A 161 -0.45 9.38 11.32
CA LEU A 161 0.52 8.92 12.32
C LEU A 161 1.57 9.99 12.69
N GLY A 162 1.57 11.13 11.99
CA GLY A 162 2.47 12.25 12.23
C GLY A 162 3.67 12.32 11.29
N SER A 163 4.43 13.42 11.41
CA SER A 163 5.52 13.76 10.50
C SER A 163 6.68 12.76 10.49
N GLY A 164 6.94 12.10 11.63
CA GLY A 164 7.97 11.07 11.75
C GLY A 164 7.65 9.84 10.89
N ALA A 165 6.43 9.32 11.00
CA ALA A 165 5.96 8.20 10.18
C ALA A 165 5.91 8.58 8.69
N TRP A 166 5.46 9.80 8.39
CA TRP A 166 5.45 10.34 7.03
C TRP A 166 6.84 10.37 6.39
N LEU A 167 7.84 10.92 7.08
CA LEU A 167 9.21 11.00 6.57
C LEU A 167 9.83 9.60 6.46
N LEU A 168 9.61 8.75 7.47
CA LEU A 168 10.11 7.39 7.46
C LEU A 168 9.53 6.59 6.29
N GLY A 169 8.23 6.70 6.02
CA GLY A 169 7.58 5.98 4.91
C GLY A 169 8.06 6.47 3.55
N LEU A 170 8.23 7.79 3.39
CA LEU A 170 8.85 8.38 2.20
C LEU A 170 10.24 7.79 1.96
N VAL A 171 11.13 7.88 2.95
CA VAL A 171 12.53 7.43 2.84
C VAL A 171 12.60 5.91 2.66
N ALA A 172 11.84 5.14 3.44
CA ALA A 172 11.81 3.68 3.37
C ALA A 172 11.35 3.20 2.00
N GLY A 173 10.35 3.83 1.38
CA GLY A 173 9.90 3.50 0.03
C GLY A 173 11.02 3.61 -1.00
N PHE A 174 11.77 4.73 -0.98
CA PHE A 174 12.94 4.91 -1.84
C PHE A 174 14.08 3.96 -1.50
N PHE A 175 14.33 3.71 -0.21
CA PHE A 175 15.39 2.83 0.25
C PHE A 175 15.15 1.39 -0.24
N PHE A 176 13.95 0.83 -0.04
CA PHE A 176 13.62 -0.52 -0.47
C PHE A 176 13.60 -0.65 -2.00
N GLY A 177 13.02 0.34 -2.70
CA GLY A 177 13.02 0.35 -4.17
C GLY A 177 14.43 0.45 -4.76
N GLY A 178 15.28 1.32 -4.18
CA GLY A 178 16.67 1.50 -4.57
C GLY A 178 17.52 0.26 -4.29
N LEU A 179 17.40 -0.34 -3.11
CA LEU A 179 18.11 -1.56 -2.74
C LEU A 179 17.78 -2.71 -3.69
N PHE A 180 16.50 -2.88 -4.02
CA PHE A 180 16.06 -3.89 -4.99
C PHE A 180 16.59 -3.62 -6.41
N GLY A 181 16.56 -2.37 -6.85
CA GLY A 181 17.13 -1.97 -8.15
C GLY A 181 18.63 -2.26 -8.23
N ILE A 182 19.40 -1.91 -7.20
CA ILE A 182 20.83 -2.19 -7.11
C ILE A 182 21.09 -3.71 -7.12
N ALA A 183 20.34 -4.49 -6.34
CA ALA A 183 20.47 -5.94 -6.31
C ALA A 183 20.22 -6.58 -7.68
N LEU A 184 19.19 -6.13 -8.41
CA LEU A 184 18.92 -6.64 -9.76
C LEU A 184 20.03 -6.31 -10.77
N ILE A 185 20.62 -5.11 -10.67
CA ILE A 185 21.75 -4.71 -11.51
C ILE A 185 22.99 -5.55 -11.15
N ALA A 186 23.28 -5.73 -9.86
CA ALA A 186 24.41 -6.54 -9.39
C ALA A 186 24.28 -8.01 -9.83
N LEU A 187 23.07 -8.57 -9.81
CA LEU A 187 22.77 -9.91 -10.29
C LEU A 187 22.69 -10.01 -11.83
N ARG A 188 22.94 -8.93 -12.57
CA ARG A 188 22.82 -8.83 -14.03
C ARG A 188 21.44 -9.23 -14.58
N LYS A 189 20.39 -9.14 -13.74
CA LYS A 189 19.00 -9.45 -14.10
C LYS A 189 18.23 -8.24 -14.60
N ALA A 190 18.77 -7.03 -14.43
CA ALA A 190 18.23 -5.79 -14.96
C ALA A 190 19.35 -4.88 -15.47
N THR A 191 18.98 -3.97 -16.36
CA THR A 191 19.83 -2.86 -16.79
C THR A 191 19.30 -1.55 -16.22
N ARG A 192 20.07 -0.46 -16.31
CA ARG A 192 19.59 0.89 -15.94
C ARG A 192 18.33 1.35 -16.70
N LYS A 193 17.99 0.68 -17.80
CA LYS A 193 16.80 0.97 -18.63
C LYS A 193 15.59 0.10 -18.28
N THR A 194 15.76 -0.89 -17.40
CA THR A 194 14.67 -1.81 -17.04
C THR A 194 13.74 -1.12 -16.06
N GLU A 195 12.49 -0.89 -16.46
CA GLU A 195 11.45 -0.36 -15.59
C GLU A 195 11.08 -1.38 -14.51
N ILE A 196 11.13 -0.96 -13.24
CA ILE A 196 10.80 -1.78 -12.07
C ILE A 196 9.48 -1.27 -11.47
N PRO A 197 8.52 -2.14 -11.10
CA PRO A 197 7.31 -1.74 -10.41
C PRO A 197 7.64 -1.09 -9.07
N PHE A 198 7.36 0.20 -8.91
CA PHE A 198 7.71 0.98 -7.72
C PHE A 198 6.64 0.89 -6.62
N GLY A 199 5.38 0.67 -7.00
CA GLY A 199 4.23 0.61 -6.08
C GLY A 199 4.40 -0.35 -4.89
N PRO A 200 4.83 -1.62 -5.09
CA PRO A 200 5.10 -2.56 -4.00
C PRO A 200 6.11 -2.05 -2.98
N PHE A 201 7.15 -1.33 -3.42
CA PHE A 201 8.16 -0.77 -2.53
C PHE A 201 7.65 0.44 -1.77
N MET A 202 6.81 1.28 -2.38
CA MET A 202 6.11 2.35 -1.67
C MET A 202 5.20 1.79 -0.56
N LEU A 203 4.45 0.74 -0.87
CA LEU A 203 3.58 0.05 0.08
C LEU A 203 4.36 -0.60 1.22
N LEU A 204 5.49 -1.25 0.89
CA LEU A 204 6.38 -1.86 1.87
C LEU A 204 7.02 -0.79 2.78
N GLY A 205 7.44 0.35 2.22
CA GLY A 205 7.96 1.49 2.97
C GLY A 205 6.92 2.10 3.91
N ALA A 206 5.68 2.26 3.44
CA ALA A 206 4.59 2.73 4.29
C ALA A 206 4.26 1.73 5.41
N LEU A 207 4.19 0.43 5.11
CA LEU A 207 3.96 -0.60 6.11
C LEU A 207 5.07 -0.64 7.16
N PHE A 208 6.33 -0.49 6.73
CA PHE A 208 7.48 -0.39 7.63
C PHE A 208 7.37 0.83 8.54
N ALA A 209 7.00 2.00 8.00
CA ALA A 209 6.81 3.20 8.81
C ALA A 209 5.67 3.05 9.82
N ILE A 210 4.54 2.45 9.43
CA ILE A 210 3.43 2.13 10.34
C ILE A 210 3.89 1.16 11.44
N ALA A 211 4.71 0.16 11.09
CA ALA A 211 5.24 -0.79 12.06
C ALA A 211 6.14 -0.12 13.12
N MET A 212 6.75 1.03 12.80
CA MET A 212 7.70 1.75 13.66
C MET A 212 7.09 2.95 14.39
N SER A 213 5.88 3.40 14.03
CA SER A 213 5.23 4.62 14.54
C SER A 213 4.41 4.42 15.80
#